data_AF-A0A7A6S980-F1
#
_entry.id   AF-A0A7A6S980-F1
#
_cell.length_a   1.000
_cell.length_b   1.000
_cell.length_c   1.000
_cell.angle_alpha   90.00
_cell.angle_beta   90.00
_cell.angle_gamma   90.00
#
_symmetry.space_group_name_H-M   'P 1'
#
loop_
_entity.id
_entity.type
_entity.pdbx_description
1 polymer ?
#
loop_
_entity_poly.entity_id
_entity_poly.type
_entity_poly.pdbx_seq_one_letter_code
_entity_poly.pdbx_strand_id
1 'polypeptide(L)'
;ATAAANSQKAAKTSETNAKSSQTAAKTSETNAKASETAAKNSQVAAAQSESAAAGSASAAAASATASANSQKAAKTSETNAKTSETAAANSAKASAASQTAAKASEDAAREYASQAAEPYKYVLQPLPDVWIPFNDSLDMITGFSPSYKKIVIGDDEITMPGDKVVKFKRASTATYINKSGVFSVAKIDEPRFEKEGLLIEGQRTNYFVKSNTPAEWTSTSNIDKTNNGVDEFGFSYAKMRTKDNMTGQSSALSLHTCSASRGIDVSGDNKYCTVSCRVKAPDGLRCRLRFEKYDGSVYTFLGDAYLTFGTLIIEKTGGAANRIAATATKDPVTGWIFYEATIEAVEGEALIGAMIQYAPKKGGITEAGDYIYLATPQFENGGCASSFVITTTAPATRSSDMVTIPTENNIYNRPLTCLVEVNRNWGDIPPNVAPRIFDFSGVPPIESITYAFNTTEKYYGQLYIQTYKASTSTYVSSVFAGRTDVRKFIGGFNIYSDGTKRVVSNGEATKTMKTEWTGVKTRTFIRIGGQATSGTRHLFGHLRNLRLWHKELTDAQMGESIK
;
A
#
# COMPACT_ATOMS: atom_id res chain seq x y z
N ALA A 1 -86.92 98.25 -67.44
CA ALA A 1 -85.77 97.41 -67.85
C ALA A 1 -84.86 96.99 -66.68
N THR A 2 -84.66 97.83 -65.65
CA THR A 2 -83.68 97.58 -64.55
C THR A 2 -84.09 96.53 -63.50
N ALA A 3 -85.40 96.28 -63.27
CA ALA A 3 -85.88 95.40 -62.19
C ALA A 3 -85.64 93.90 -62.42
N ALA A 4 -85.78 93.41 -63.66
CA ALA A 4 -85.69 91.98 -63.99
C ALA A 4 -84.23 91.46 -63.99
N ALA A 5 -83.28 92.21 -64.56
CA ALA A 5 -81.87 91.82 -64.56
C ALA A 5 -81.24 91.86 -63.15
N ASN A 6 -81.68 92.80 -62.31
CA ASN A 6 -81.31 92.85 -60.90
C ASN A 6 -81.79 91.61 -60.13
N SER A 7 -82.98 91.09 -60.44
CA SER A 7 -83.50 89.85 -59.86
C SER A 7 -82.70 88.61 -60.31
N GLN A 8 -82.28 88.55 -61.57
CA GLN A 8 -81.45 87.47 -62.09
C GLN A 8 -80.03 87.47 -61.48
N LYS A 9 -79.45 88.67 -61.27
CA LYS A 9 -78.16 88.84 -60.54
C LYS A 9 -78.30 88.43 -59.07
N ALA A 10 -79.39 88.81 -58.41
CA ALA A 10 -79.67 88.42 -57.03
C ALA A 10 -79.90 86.91 -56.86
N ALA A 11 -80.60 86.27 -57.79
CA ALA A 11 -80.82 84.82 -57.79
C ALA A 11 -79.50 84.04 -57.96
N LYS A 12 -78.61 84.48 -58.87
CA LYS A 12 -77.29 83.85 -59.07
C LYS A 12 -76.35 84.06 -57.86
N THR A 13 -76.43 85.22 -57.20
CA THR A 13 -75.78 85.46 -55.90
C THR A 13 -76.34 84.54 -54.81
N SER A 14 -77.67 84.35 -54.75
CA SER A 14 -78.30 83.46 -53.77
C SER A 14 -77.92 81.98 -53.98
N GLU A 15 -77.87 81.53 -55.23
CA GLU A 15 -77.43 80.17 -55.59
C GLU A 15 -75.95 79.94 -55.25
N THR A 16 -75.10 80.95 -55.47
CA THR A 16 -73.69 80.95 -55.05
C THR A 16 -73.57 80.90 -53.52
N ASN A 17 -74.37 81.70 -52.80
CA ASN A 17 -74.39 81.69 -51.33
C ASN A 17 -74.88 80.35 -50.78
N ALA A 18 -75.91 79.75 -51.36
CA ALA A 18 -76.41 78.44 -50.95
C ALA A 18 -75.36 77.33 -51.15
N LYS A 19 -74.63 77.36 -52.28
CA LYS A 19 -73.54 76.41 -52.55
C LYS A 19 -72.33 76.61 -51.62
N SER A 20 -72.00 77.86 -51.29
CA SER A 20 -71.01 78.20 -50.26
C SER A 20 -71.44 77.71 -48.88
N SER A 21 -72.72 77.88 -48.50
CA SER A 21 -73.27 77.37 -47.24
C SER A 21 -73.27 75.84 -47.18
N GLN A 22 -73.61 75.15 -48.26
CA GLN A 22 -73.54 73.69 -48.33
C GLN A 22 -72.10 73.18 -48.18
N THR A 23 -71.13 73.88 -48.81
CA THR A 23 -69.70 73.57 -48.66
C THR A 23 -69.24 73.80 -47.23
N ALA A 24 -69.58 74.94 -46.63
CA ALA A 24 -69.26 75.24 -45.23
C ALA A 24 -69.86 74.22 -44.26
N ALA A 25 -71.13 73.84 -44.45
CA ALA A 25 -71.80 72.82 -43.64
C ALA A 25 -71.09 71.46 -43.75
N LYS A 26 -70.66 71.06 -44.95
CA LYS A 26 -69.92 69.80 -45.16
C LYS A 26 -68.53 69.84 -44.53
N THR A 27 -67.82 70.98 -44.61
CA THR A 27 -66.57 71.21 -43.89
C THR A 27 -66.77 71.13 -42.37
N SER A 28 -67.83 71.73 -41.83
CA SER A 28 -68.17 71.63 -40.41
C SER A 28 -68.47 70.19 -39.98
N GLU A 29 -69.19 69.41 -40.79
CA GLU A 29 -69.44 68.00 -40.51
C GLU A 29 -68.15 67.17 -40.49
N THR A 30 -67.24 67.42 -41.44
CA THR A 30 -65.91 66.78 -41.47
C THR A 30 -65.08 67.17 -40.24
N ASN A 31 -65.06 68.45 -39.87
CA ASN A 31 -64.34 68.92 -38.69
C ASN A 31 -64.91 68.32 -37.40
N ALA A 32 -66.24 68.21 -37.28
CA ALA A 32 -66.89 67.57 -36.14
C ALA A 32 -66.49 66.10 -36.01
N LYS A 33 -66.47 65.33 -37.11
CA LYS A 33 -66.00 63.92 -37.12
C LYS A 33 -64.51 63.80 -36.77
N ALA A 34 -63.69 64.71 -37.25
CA ALA A 34 -62.27 64.77 -36.89
C ALA A 34 -62.08 65.05 -35.39
N SER A 35 -62.85 65.99 -34.83
CA SER A 35 -62.85 66.28 -33.39
C SER A 35 -63.35 65.10 -32.56
N GLU A 36 -64.40 64.39 -32.99
CA GLU A 36 -64.89 63.18 -32.33
C GLU A 36 -63.83 62.08 -32.31
N THR A 37 -63.15 61.86 -33.44
CA THR A 37 -62.04 60.90 -33.55
C THR A 37 -60.88 61.30 -32.64
N ALA A 38 -60.51 62.59 -32.62
CA ALA A 38 -59.45 63.10 -31.75
C ALA A 38 -59.81 62.89 -30.26
N ALA A 39 -61.04 63.19 -29.86
CA ALA A 39 -61.51 62.97 -28.49
C ALA A 39 -61.47 61.48 -28.12
N LYS A 40 -61.83 60.58 -29.03
CA LYS A 40 -61.76 59.13 -28.79
C LYS A 40 -60.32 58.65 -28.63
N ASN A 41 -59.41 59.13 -29.47
CA ASN A 41 -57.98 58.83 -29.36
C ASN A 41 -57.39 59.35 -28.04
N SER A 42 -57.76 60.55 -27.60
CA SER A 42 -57.36 61.08 -26.29
C SER A 42 -57.89 60.24 -25.13
N GLN A 43 -59.12 59.73 -25.22
CA GLN A 43 -59.68 58.81 -24.21
C GLN A 43 -58.89 57.49 -24.14
N VAL A 44 -58.53 56.92 -25.29
CA VAL A 44 -57.71 55.69 -25.35
C VAL A 44 -56.32 55.94 -24.78
N ALA A 45 -55.68 57.07 -25.12
CA ALA A 45 -54.38 57.43 -24.58
C ALA A 45 -54.42 57.63 -23.05
N ALA A 46 -55.48 58.25 -22.52
CA ALA A 46 -55.67 58.39 -21.07
C ALA A 46 -55.81 57.03 -20.37
N ALA A 47 -56.60 56.10 -20.93
CA ALA A 47 -56.77 54.75 -20.38
C ALA A 47 -55.46 53.93 -20.43
N GLN A 48 -54.67 54.07 -21.50
CA GLN A 48 -53.34 53.47 -21.60
C GLN A 48 -52.37 54.04 -20.54
N SER A 49 -52.40 55.35 -20.33
CA SER A 49 -51.58 56.01 -19.30
C SER A 49 -51.96 55.57 -17.89
N GLU A 50 -53.26 55.41 -17.61
CA GLU A 50 -53.75 54.89 -16.32
C GLU A 50 -53.28 53.45 -16.09
N SER A 51 -53.39 52.59 -17.12
CA SER A 51 -52.90 51.21 -17.07
C SER A 51 -51.38 51.14 -16.85
N ALA A 52 -50.62 52.01 -17.52
CA ALA A 52 -49.17 52.13 -17.33
C ALA A 52 -48.82 52.57 -15.91
N ALA A 53 -49.52 53.56 -15.36
CA ALA A 53 -49.32 54.03 -13.99
C ALA A 53 -49.63 52.94 -12.96
N ALA A 54 -50.71 52.18 -13.14
CA ALA A 54 -51.03 51.03 -12.30
C ALA A 54 -49.94 49.95 -12.36
N GLY A 55 -49.44 49.64 -13.55
CA GLY A 55 -48.32 48.72 -13.75
C GLY A 55 -47.04 49.18 -13.04
N SER A 56 -46.70 50.47 -13.13
CA SER A 56 -45.56 51.05 -12.40
C SER A 56 -45.74 50.97 -10.87
N ALA A 57 -46.95 51.20 -10.35
CA ALA A 57 -47.23 51.06 -8.93
C ALA A 57 -47.05 49.62 -8.42
N SER A 58 -47.54 48.63 -9.18
CA SER A 58 -47.32 47.21 -8.86
C SER A 58 -45.84 46.82 -8.90
N ALA A 59 -45.08 47.31 -9.89
CA ALA A 59 -43.65 47.07 -9.98
C ALA A 59 -42.88 47.69 -8.79
N ALA A 60 -43.26 48.91 -8.38
CA ALA A 60 -42.67 49.56 -7.20
C ALA A 60 -42.95 48.77 -5.91
N ALA A 61 -44.18 48.28 -5.73
CA ALA A 61 -44.54 47.44 -4.57
C ALA A 61 -43.73 46.12 -4.54
N ALA A 62 -43.60 45.43 -5.68
CA ALA A 62 -42.80 44.22 -5.78
C ALA A 62 -41.32 44.48 -5.46
N SER A 63 -40.76 45.60 -5.95
CA SER A 63 -39.39 46.02 -5.64
C SER A 63 -39.18 46.30 -4.15
N ALA A 64 -40.17 46.91 -3.48
CA ALA A 64 -40.11 47.15 -2.04
C ALA A 64 -40.10 45.83 -1.24
N THR A 65 -40.92 44.85 -1.64
CA THR A 65 -40.91 43.51 -1.03
C THR A 65 -39.59 42.78 -1.25
N ALA A 66 -39.03 42.83 -2.46
CA ALA A 66 -37.73 42.23 -2.77
C ALA A 66 -36.61 42.85 -1.90
N SER A 67 -36.57 44.18 -1.78
CA SER A 67 -35.62 44.89 -0.92
C SER A 67 -35.75 44.47 0.55
N ALA A 68 -36.97 44.34 1.07
CA ALA A 68 -37.20 43.90 2.45
C ALA A 68 -36.71 42.46 2.69
N ASN A 69 -36.91 41.56 1.73
CA ASN A 69 -36.40 40.20 1.80
C ASN A 69 -34.87 40.15 1.74
N SER A 70 -34.24 40.96 0.88
CA SER A 70 -32.78 41.09 0.82
C SER A 70 -32.20 41.61 2.14
N GLN A 71 -32.85 42.56 2.82
CA GLN A 71 -32.42 43.02 4.14
C GLN A 71 -32.50 41.93 5.20
N LYS A 72 -33.57 41.11 5.21
CA LYS A 72 -33.68 39.96 6.13
C LYS A 72 -32.58 38.93 5.85
N ALA A 73 -32.36 38.58 4.59
CA ALA A 73 -31.31 37.65 4.21
C ALA A 73 -29.92 38.15 4.62
N ALA A 74 -29.63 39.43 4.41
CA ALA A 74 -28.38 40.05 4.85
C ALA A 74 -28.20 39.97 6.38
N LYS A 75 -29.27 40.18 7.16
CA LYS A 75 -29.22 40.06 8.63
C LYS A 75 -29.00 38.63 9.10
N THR A 76 -29.60 37.65 8.42
CA THR A 76 -29.35 36.22 8.67
C THR A 76 -27.90 35.87 8.35
N SER A 77 -27.37 36.33 7.22
CA SER A 77 -25.96 36.13 6.85
C SER A 77 -25.00 36.75 7.85
N GLU A 78 -25.30 37.95 8.36
CA GLU A 78 -24.50 38.61 9.41
C GLU A 78 -24.47 37.77 10.70
N THR A 79 -25.61 37.20 11.10
CA THR A 79 -25.71 36.35 12.28
C THR A 79 -24.93 35.04 12.09
N ASN A 80 -25.08 34.39 10.93
CA ASN A 80 -24.34 33.18 10.59
C ASN A 80 -22.83 33.43 10.57
N ALA A 81 -22.37 34.56 10.01
CA ALA A 81 -20.97 34.95 10.03
C ALA A 81 -20.45 35.12 11.47
N LYS A 82 -21.24 35.72 12.37
CA LYS A 82 -20.87 35.87 13.79
C LYS A 82 -20.80 34.53 14.53
N THR A 83 -21.73 33.61 14.24
CA THR A 83 -21.69 32.24 14.78
C THR A 83 -20.46 31.49 14.29
N SER A 84 -20.13 31.59 13.00
CA SER A 84 -18.92 30.98 12.42
C SER A 84 -17.63 31.57 13.01
N GLU A 85 -17.56 32.89 13.20
CA GLU A 85 -16.44 33.57 13.86
C GLU A 85 -16.23 33.03 15.29
N THR A 86 -17.32 32.86 16.04
CA THR A 86 -17.29 32.31 17.40
C THR A 86 -16.83 30.84 17.41
N ALA A 87 -17.34 30.02 16.49
CA ALA A 87 -16.95 28.63 16.35
C ALA A 87 -15.45 28.50 16.02
N ALA A 88 -14.95 29.29 15.07
CA ALA A 88 -13.54 29.33 14.70
C ALA A 88 -12.64 29.75 15.89
N ALA A 89 -13.06 30.76 16.66
CA ALA A 89 -12.33 31.19 17.86
C ALA A 89 -12.29 30.10 18.94
N ASN A 90 -13.38 29.36 19.14
CA ASN A 90 -13.43 28.24 20.09
C ASN A 90 -12.54 27.07 19.63
N SER A 91 -12.56 26.72 18.34
CA SER A 91 -11.66 25.72 17.76
C SER A 91 -10.19 26.12 17.90
N ALA A 92 -9.85 27.39 17.68
CA ALA A 92 -8.49 27.89 17.89
C ALA A 92 -8.05 27.77 19.36
N LYS A 93 -8.92 28.12 20.32
CA LYS A 93 -8.66 27.94 21.76
C LYS A 93 -8.47 26.47 22.14
N ALA A 94 -9.32 25.58 21.63
CA ALA A 94 -9.21 24.15 21.87
C ALA A 94 -7.88 23.59 21.31
N SER A 95 -7.51 23.99 20.08
CA SER A 95 -6.23 23.60 19.47
C SER A 95 -5.03 24.09 20.29
N ALA A 96 -5.05 25.34 20.76
CA ALA A 96 -4.00 25.87 21.62
C ALA A 96 -3.91 25.11 22.96
N ALA A 97 -5.06 24.77 23.57
CA ALA A 97 -5.09 23.97 24.80
C ALA A 97 -4.53 22.56 24.56
N SER A 98 -4.88 21.91 23.45
CA SER A 98 -4.32 20.61 23.06
C SER A 98 -2.81 20.67 22.79
N GLN A 99 -2.31 21.74 22.14
CA GLN A 99 -0.87 21.94 21.95
C GLN A 99 -0.15 22.09 23.29
N THR A 100 -0.70 22.89 24.21
CA THR A 100 -0.14 23.05 25.56
C THR A 100 -0.16 21.73 26.33
N ALA A 101 -1.24 20.96 26.26
CA ALA A 101 -1.33 19.65 26.91
C ALA A 101 -0.34 18.63 26.32
N ALA A 102 -0.19 18.60 24.99
CA ALA A 102 0.81 17.77 24.32
C ALA A 102 2.23 18.18 24.72
N LYS A 103 2.49 19.49 24.82
CA LYS A 103 3.78 20.01 25.27
C LYS A 103 4.08 19.65 26.73
N ALA A 104 3.09 19.80 27.62
CA ALA A 104 3.20 19.38 29.01
C ALA A 104 3.43 17.87 29.14
N SER A 105 2.77 17.05 28.31
CA SER A 105 3.02 15.60 28.28
C SER A 105 4.40 15.27 27.73
N GLU A 106 4.89 15.99 26.73
CA GLU A 106 6.25 15.85 26.20
C GLU A 106 7.30 16.22 27.26
N ASP A 107 7.09 17.34 27.95
CA ASP A 107 7.98 17.82 29.00
C ASP A 107 7.96 16.90 30.21
N ALA A 108 6.79 16.39 30.63
CA ALA A 108 6.67 15.39 31.68
C ALA A 108 7.36 14.06 31.30
N ALA A 109 7.21 13.61 30.04
CA ALA A 109 7.92 12.43 29.55
C ALA A 109 9.44 12.66 29.51
N ARG A 110 9.88 13.86 29.12
CA ARG A 110 11.29 14.26 29.12
C ARG A 110 11.86 14.34 30.53
N GLU A 111 11.10 14.89 31.47
CA GLU A 111 11.47 14.99 32.88
C GLU A 111 11.55 13.60 33.52
N TYR A 112 10.54 12.75 33.32
CA TYR A 112 10.55 11.36 33.75
C TYR A 112 11.74 10.59 33.17
N ALA A 113 12.01 10.75 31.86
CA ALA A 113 13.19 10.17 31.23
C ALA A 113 14.51 10.72 31.82
N SER A 114 14.56 12.00 32.21
CA SER A 114 15.75 12.59 32.83
C SER A 114 15.97 12.12 34.28
N GLN A 115 14.90 11.98 35.07
CA GLN A 115 14.94 11.44 36.43
C GLN A 115 15.29 9.94 36.42
N ALA A 116 14.81 9.20 35.42
CA ALA A 116 15.21 7.83 35.15
C ALA A 116 16.61 7.71 34.53
N ALA A 117 17.27 8.79 34.13
CA ALA A 117 18.57 8.73 33.44
C ALA A 117 19.79 8.94 34.35
N GLU A 118 19.67 9.44 35.59
CA GLU A 118 20.87 9.70 36.43
C GLU A 118 21.76 8.44 36.65
N PRO A 119 21.23 7.22 36.88
CA PRO A 119 22.04 5.99 36.84
C PRO A 119 22.17 5.35 35.45
N TYR A 120 21.44 5.82 34.42
CA TYR A 120 21.32 5.15 33.11
C TYR A 120 21.67 6.02 31.88
N LYS A 121 22.22 7.22 32.07
CA LYS A 121 22.55 8.19 30.98
C LYS A 121 23.51 7.61 29.94
N TYR A 122 24.31 6.63 30.35
CA TYR A 122 25.26 5.91 29.50
C TYR A 122 24.69 4.61 28.91
N VAL A 123 23.49 4.21 29.31
CA VAL A 123 22.81 2.95 28.93
C VAL A 123 21.61 3.20 28.02
N LEU A 124 20.83 4.25 28.27
CA LEU A 124 19.68 4.63 27.43
C LEU A 124 20.15 5.34 26.16
N GLN A 125 19.59 4.97 25.01
CA GLN A 125 19.84 5.68 23.77
C GLN A 125 19.21 7.09 23.85
N PRO A 126 19.90 8.14 23.37
CA PRO A 126 19.28 9.46 23.21
C PRO A 126 18.15 9.39 22.16
N LEU A 127 17.31 10.42 22.08
CA LEU A 127 16.30 10.52 21.03
C LEU A 127 16.99 10.39 19.64
N PRO A 128 16.53 9.49 18.76
CA PRO A 128 17.11 9.34 17.42
C PRO A 128 16.86 10.57 16.55
N ASP A 129 17.82 10.88 15.68
CA ASP A 129 17.67 11.90 14.63
C ASP A 129 16.63 11.47 13.59
N VAL A 130 16.57 10.18 13.30
CA VAL A 130 15.53 9.55 12.48
C VAL A 130 14.95 8.39 13.24
N TRP A 131 13.63 8.37 13.42
CA TRP A 131 12.94 7.29 14.11
C TRP A 131 11.67 6.92 13.38
N ILE A 132 11.65 5.71 12.84
CA ILE A 132 10.54 5.14 12.08
C ILE A 132 10.06 3.87 12.81
N PRO A 133 8.91 3.92 13.48
CA PRO A 133 8.40 2.78 14.25
C PRO A 133 8.07 1.56 13.38
N PHE A 134 7.55 1.77 12.15
CA PHE A 134 7.00 0.71 11.29
C PHE A 134 6.07 -0.27 12.02
N ASN A 135 5.30 0.25 12.98
CA ASN A 135 4.35 -0.55 13.74
C ASN A 135 3.07 -0.73 12.91
N ASP A 136 2.42 0.35 12.56
CA ASP A 136 1.05 0.39 11.97
C ASP A 136 0.90 1.46 10.89
N SER A 137 1.93 2.28 10.69
CA SER A 137 1.92 3.41 9.78
C SER A 137 3.32 3.69 9.23
N LEU A 138 3.35 4.52 8.18
CA LEU A 138 4.58 5.04 7.58
C LEU A 138 5.04 6.36 8.24
N ASP A 139 4.43 6.73 9.37
CA ASP A 139 4.75 7.96 10.07
C ASP A 139 6.10 7.85 10.80
N MET A 140 6.86 8.94 10.74
CA MET A 140 8.13 9.09 11.42
C MET A 140 7.92 9.90 12.71
N ILE A 141 8.57 9.52 13.81
CA ILE A 141 8.59 10.32 15.04
C ILE A 141 9.58 11.47 14.87
N THR A 142 10.80 11.15 14.43
CA THR A 142 11.87 12.10 14.07
C THR A 142 12.41 11.79 12.67
N GLY A 143 13.08 12.77 12.07
CA GLY A 143 13.57 12.74 10.69
C GLY A 143 12.68 13.55 9.74
N PHE A 144 12.94 13.42 8.44
CA PHE A 144 12.32 14.21 7.39
C PHE A 144 11.99 13.38 6.14
N SER A 145 10.74 13.38 5.71
CA SER A 145 10.33 12.84 4.43
C SER A 145 9.08 13.58 3.95
N PRO A 146 9.20 14.46 2.93
CA PRO A 146 8.09 15.24 2.42
C PRO A 146 7.13 14.34 1.65
N SER A 147 5.86 14.40 2.05
CA SER A 147 4.76 13.63 1.50
C SER A 147 3.41 14.29 1.84
N TYR A 148 2.33 13.55 1.65
CA TYR A 148 1.00 13.93 2.09
C TYR A 148 0.46 12.91 3.08
N LYS A 149 -0.23 13.38 4.13
CA LYS A 149 -1.04 12.57 5.03
C LYS A 149 -2.50 12.63 4.60
N LYS A 150 -3.16 11.48 4.63
CA LYS A 150 -4.61 11.38 4.49
C LYS A 150 -5.20 11.31 5.88
N ILE A 151 -6.16 12.19 6.17
CA ILE A 151 -6.92 12.19 7.42
C ILE A 151 -8.38 12.04 7.06
N VAL A 152 -9.05 11.07 7.69
CA VAL A 152 -10.48 10.86 7.55
C VAL A 152 -11.18 11.56 8.71
N ILE A 153 -12.12 12.46 8.40
CA ILE A 153 -12.95 13.18 9.38
C ILE A 153 -14.42 12.90 9.02
N GLY A 154 -15.06 11.98 9.75
CA GLY A 154 -16.37 11.47 9.34
C GLY A 154 -16.25 10.72 8.01
N ASP A 155 -17.02 11.15 7.01
CA ASP A 155 -16.99 10.59 5.65
C ASP A 155 -16.00 11.32 4.72
N ASP A 156 -15.43 12.44 5.16
CA ASP A 156 -14.52 13.26 4.34
C ASP A 156 -13.07 12.79 4.47
N GLU A 157 -12.38 12.63 3.33
CA GLU A 157 -10.93 12.38 3.28
C GLU A 157 -10.19 13.67 2.92
N ILE A 158 -9.42 14.21 3.86
CA ILE A 158 -8.58 15.39 3.66
C ILE A 158 -7.13 14.94 3.44
N THR A 159 -6.52 15.45 2.37
CA THR A 159 -5.09 15.26 2.10
C THR A 159 -4.33 16.52 2.48
N MET A 160 -3.36 16.41 3.39
CA MET A 160 -2.55 17.54 3.87
C MET A 160 -1.05 17.26 3.70
N PRO A 161 -0.23 18.28 3.40
CA PRO A 161 1.22 18.10 3.34
C PRO A 161 1.76 17.69 4.72
N GLY A 162 2.74 16.79 4.72
CA GLY A 162 3.46 16.35 5.92
C GLY A 162 4.91 16.05 5.56
N ASP A 163 5.82 16.26 6.50
CA ASP A 163 7.26 16.13 6.30
C ASP A 163 7.86 14.95 7.07
N LYS A 164 7.03 14.02 7.55
CA LYS A 164 7.41 12.87 8.37
C LYS A 164 6.68 11.61 7.96
N VAL A 165 6.59 11.37 6.65
CA VAL A 165 5.91 10.17 6.12
C VAL A 165 6.85 9.46 5.16
N VAL A 166 7.19 8.22 5.47
CA VAL A 166 7.99 7.35 4.63
C VAL A 166 7.25 7.08 3.32
N LYS A 167 7.97 7.11 2.20
CA LYS A 167 7.39 6.82 0.88
C LYS A 167 7.33 5.32 0.69
N PHE A 168 6.16 4.85 0.24
CA PHE A 168 5.93 3.46 -0.12
C PHE A 168 5.35 3.38 -1.52
N LYS A 169 5.87 2.44 -2.32
CA LYS A 169 5.32 2.12 -3.65
C LYS A 169 5.31 0.62 -3.90
N ARG A 170 4.19 0.13 -4.46
CA ARG A 170 4.06 -1.23 -4.99
C ARG A 170 3.01 -1.21 -6.11
N ALA A 171 3.41 -1.62 -7.31
CA ALA A 171 2.59 -1.52 -8.52
C ALA A 171 1.47 -2.59 -8.65
N SER A 172 1.29 -3.45 -7.66
CA SER A 172 0.24 -4.47 -7.63
C SER A 172 -0.44 -4.53 -6.26
N THR A 173 -1.60 -5.16 -6.20
CA THR A 173 -2.12 -5.67 -4.93
C THR A 173 -1.18 -6.73 -4.37
N ALA A 174 -1.29 -6.99 -3.08
CA ALA A 174 -0.52 -8.05 -2.42
C ALA A 174 -1.26 -8.55 -1.20
N THR A 175 -1.13 -9.84 -0.90
CA THR A 175 -1.72 -10.39 0.32
C THR A 175 -0.74 -10.29 1.48
N TYR A 176 -1.26 -10.37 2.70
CA TYR A 176 -0.50 -10.46 3.94
C TYR A 176 -1.39 -11.00 5.06
N ILE A 177 -0.80 -11.27 6.20
CA ILE A 177 -1.50 -11.62 7.43
C ILE A 177 -1.46 -10.40 8.33
N ASN A 178 -2.60 -9.75 8.53
CA ASN A 178 -2.65 -8.57 9.38
C ASN A 178 -2.33 -8.92 10.85
N LYS A 179 -2.21 -7.91 11.71
CA LYS A 179 -1.87 -8.11 13.13
C LYS A 179 -2.89 -8.95 13.92
N SER A 180 -4.11 -9.11 13.42
CA SER A 180 -5.15 -9.96 13.99
C SER A 180 -5.08 -11.41 13.49
N GLY A 181 -4.09 -11.75 12.66
CA GLY A 181 -3.95 -13.09 12.06
C GLY A 181 -4.79 -13.29 10.81
N VAL A 182 -5.50 -12.27 10.32
CA VAL A 182 -6.47 -12.39 9.22
C VAL A 182 -5.78 -12.16 7.87
N PHE A 183 -6.02 -13.09 6.94
CA PHE A 183 -5.65 -12.99 5.54
C PHE A 183 -6.29 -11.74 4.92
N SER A 184 -5.43 -10.84 4.46
CA SER A 184 -5.81 -9.52 3.99
C SER A 184 -5.20 -9.24 2.62
N VAL A 185 -5.86 -8.38 1.83
CA VAL A 185 -5.36 -7.92 0.52
C VAL A 185 -5.12 -6.43 0.60
N ALA A 186 -3.84 -6.03 0.55
CA ALA A 186 -3.44 -4.64 0.45
C ALA A 186 -3.58 -4.16 -1.01
N LYS A 187 -4.12 -2.95 -1.17
CA LYS A 187 -4.25 -2.27 -2.46
C LYS A 187 -2.87 -1.91 -3.04
N ILE A 188 -2.88 -1.41 -4.28
CA ILE A 188 -1.69 -0.79 -4.89
C ILE A 188 -1.24 0.35 -3.97
N ASP A 189 0.07 0.48 -3.77
CA ASP A 189 0.71 1.46 -2.89
C ASP A 189 0.29 1.41 -1.41
N GLU A 190 -0.39 0.35 -0.96
CA GLU A 190 -0.74 0.15 0.45
C GLU A 190 0.34 -0.69 1.17
N PRO A 191 0.97 -0.17 2.24
CA PRO A 191 1.97 -0.92 3.01
C PRO A 191 1.32 -2.10 3.75
N ARG A 192 2.10 -3.16 3.99
CA ARG A 192 1.64 -4.38 4.66
C ARG A 192 2.24 -4.45 6.06
N PHE A 193 1.44 -4.19 7.08
CA PHE A 193 1.87 -4.28 8.48
C PHE A 193 1.38 -5.60 9.09
N GLU A 194 2.32 -6.44 9.46
CA GLU A 194 2.06 -7.67 10.22
C GLU A 194 2.51 -7.49 11.67
N LYS A 195 2.39 -8.54 12.49
CA LYS A 195 2.80 -8.50 13.92
C LYS A 195 4.27 -8.11 14.13
N GLU A 196 5.13 -8.42 13.17
CA GLU A 196 6.58 -8.18 13.24
C GLU A 196 7.02 -6.83 12.66
N GLY A 197 6.10 -6.03 12.08
CA GLY A 197 6.39 -4.71 11.52
C GLY A 197 5.99 -4.57 10.05
N LEU A 198 6.67 -3.67 9.33
CA LEU A 198 6.46 -3.47 7.90
C LEU A 198 7.06 -4.63 7.11
N LEU A 199 6.21 -5.40 6.42
CA LEU A 199 6.61 -6.46 5.51
C LEU A 199 7.15 -5.86 4.20
N ILE A 200 8.35 -6.29 3.81
CA ILE A 200 9.04 -5.83 2.59
C ILE A 200 9.54 -7.05 1.80
N GLU A 201 9.03 -7.21 0.59
CA GLU A 201 9.35 -8.34 -0.29
C GLU A 201 9.61 -7.90 -1.72
N GLY A 202 10.56 -8.56 -2.38
CA GLY A 202 10.84 -8.34 -3.80
C GLY A 202 9.80 -9.00 -4.70
N GLN A 203 9.82 -8.72 -6.00
CA GLN A 203 8.91 -9.33 -6.96
C GLN A 203 8.93 -10.86 -6.89
N ARG A 204 7.75 -11.48 -6.94
CA ARG A 204 7.58 -12.94 -7.02
C ARG A 204 6.41 -13.31 -7.91
N THR A 205 6.53 -14.45 -8.58
CA THR A 205 5.50 -15.02 -9.45
C THR A 205 5.10 -16.38 -8.92
N ASN A 206 3.80 -16.59 -8.71
CA ASN A 206 3.26 -17.90 -8.40
C ASN A 206 2.84 -18.61 -9.70
N TYR A 207 3.40 -19.79 -9.92
CA TYR A 207 3.19 -20.64 -11.10
C TYR A 207 2.08 -21.67 -10.90
N PHE A 208 1.63 -21.90 -9.67
CA PHE A 208 0.37 -22.59 -9.45
C PHE A 208 -0.79 -21.69 -9.86
N VAL A 209 -1.58 -22.14 -10.82
CA VAL A 209 -2.76 -21.42 -11.32
C VAL A 209 -3.98 -21.77 -10.46
N LYS A 210 -4.93 -20.84 -10.37
CA LYS A 210 -6.17 -20.95 -9.59
C LYS A 210 -5.87 -21.18 -8.11
N SER A 211 -4.78 -20.57 -7.63
CA SER A 211 -4.20 -20.85 -6.32
C SER A 211 -5.18 -20.58 -5.18
N ASN A 212 -6.14 -19.66 -5.36
CA ASN A 212 -7.16 -19.33 -4.37
C ASN A 212 -8.58 -19.81 -4.74
N THR A 213 -8.70 -20.78 -5.67
CA THR A 213 -9.98 -21.36 -6.08
C THR A 213 -9.96 -22.87 -5.86
N PRO A 214 -10.19 -23.34 -4.62
CA PRO A 214 -9.89 -24.73 -4.24
C PRO A 214 -10.59 -25.82 -5.07
N ALA A 215 -11.82 -25.55 -5.53
CA ALA A 215 -12.57 -26.46 -6.42
C ALA A 215 -11.84 -26.72 -7.76
N GLU A 216 -11.02 -25.78 -8.22
CA GLU A 216 -10.35 -25.83 -9.51
C GLU A 216 -8.88 -26.22 -9.46
N TRP A 217 -8.35 -26.57 -8.29
CA TRP A 217 -6.97 -27.05 -8.18
C TRP A 217 -6.71 -28.30 -9.03
N THR A 218 -5.61 -28.31 -9.77
CA THR A 218 -5.16 -29.41 -10.62
C THR A 218 -4.72 -30.65 -9.82
N SER A 219 -5.66 -31.38 -9.24
CA SER A 219 -5.42 -32.64 -8.54
C SER A 219 -5.45 -33.83 -9.51
N THR A 220 -4.97 -34.99 -9.07
CA THR A 220 -5.27 -36.25 -9.78
C THR A 220 -6.78 -36.54 -9.74
N SER A 221 -7.24 -37.36 -10.68
CA SER A 221 -8.65 -37.80 -10.76
C SER A 221 -9.10 -38.64 -9.55
N ASN A 222 -8.16 -39.11 -8.73
CA ASN A 222 -8.39 -39.91 -7.53
C ASN A 222 -8.53 -39.08 -6.23
N ILE A 223 -8.66 -37.76 -6.35
CA ILE A 223 -8.91 -36.86 -5.23
C ILE A 223 -10.29 -36.21 -5.38
N ASP A 224 -11.12 -36.35 -4.35
CA ASP A 224 -12.35 -35.59 -4.18
C ASP A 224 -12.06 -34.28 -3.44
N LYS A 225 -12.43 -33.16 -4.05
CA LYS A 225 -12.30 -31.83 -3.45
C LYS A 225 -13.62 -31.47 -2.80
N THR A 226 -13.69 -31.64 -1.49
CA THR A 226 -14.92 -31.45 -0.69
C THR A 226 -14.69 -30.41 0.39
N ASN A 227 -15.76 -30.00 1.08
CA ASN A 227 -15.70 -29.03 2.17
C ASN A 227 -14.85 -27.79 1.80
N ASN A 228 -15.13 -27.24 0.61
CA ASN A 228 -14.48 -26.02 0.14
C ASN A 228 -15.06 -24.84 0.93
N GLY A 229 -14.21 -24.00 1.48
CA GLY A 229 -14.66 -22.89 2.31
C GLY A 229 -13.57 -21.87 2.57
N VAL A 230 -13.92 -20.91 3.41
CA VAL A 230 -13.00 -19.91 3.95
C VAL A 230 -12.95 -20.13 5.46
N ASP A 231 -11.76 -20.20 6.04
CA ASP A 231 -11.63 -20.33 7.50
C ASP A 231 -11.88 -18.98 8.20
N GLU A 232 -11.89 -19.00 9.54
CA GLU A 232 -12.16 -17.80 10.36
C GLU A 232 -11.13 -16.67 10.16
N PHE A 233 -9.98 -16.98 9.56
CA PHE A 233 -8.91 -16.04 9.25
C PHE A 233 -8.92 -15.62 7.77
N GLY A 234 -9.91 -16.03 6.96
CA GLY A 234 -10.04 -15.59 5.58
C GLY A 234 -9.29 -16.44 4.55
N PHE A 235 -8.70 -17.59 4.93
CA PHE A 235 -8.01 -18.46 4.00
C PHE A 235 -8.98 -19.40 3.27
N SER A 236 -8.94 -19.38 1.94
CA SER A 236 -9.68 -20.35 1.13
C SER A 236 -8.99 -21.73 1.18
N TYR A 237 -9.76 -22.77 1.45
CA TYR A 237 -9.25 -24.14 1.59
C TYR A 237 -10.17 -25.18 0.95
N ALA A 238 -9.63 -26.38 0.73
CA ALA A 238 -10.40 -27.58 0.40
C ALA A 238 -9.97 -28.77 1.28
N LYS A 239 -10.92 -29.65 1.58
CA LYS A 239 -10.64 -31.01 2.04
C LYS A 239 -10.36 -31.89 0.83
N MET A 240 -9.09 -32.24 0.65
CA MET A 240 -8.60 -33.08 -0.44
C MET A 240 -8.65 -34.54 0.02
N ARG A 241 -9.76 -35.22 -0.24
CA ARG A 241 -10.01 -36.60 0.19
C ARG A 241 -9.60 -37.58 -0.89
N THR A 242 -8.94 -38.67 -0.51
CA THR A 242 -8.69 -39.80 -1.42
C THR A 242 -10.00 -40.53 -1.75
N LYS A 243 -10.15 -40.95 -3.00
CA LYS A 243 -11.30 -41.78 -3.42
C LYS A 243 -11.17 -43.21 -2.90
N ASP A 244 -12.29 -43.89 -2.71
CA ASP A 244 -12.35 -45.20 -2.06
C ASP A 244 -11.57 -46.28 -2.85
N ASN A 245 -11.46 -46.13 -4.18
CA ASN A 245 -10.66 -47.01 -5.04
C ASN A 245 -9.14 -46.92 -4.77
N MET A 246 -8.69 -45.93 -4.00
CA MET A 246 -7.31 -45.81 -3.57
C MET A 246 -7.01 -46.55 -2.27
N THR A 247 -8.03 -47.08 -1.57
CA THR A 247 -7.82 -47.85 -0.34
C THR A 247 -6.89 -49.04 -0.61
N GLY A 248 -5.87 -49.20 0.22
CA GLY A 248 -4.87 -50.26 0.07
C GLY A 248 -3.70 -49.95 -0.87
N GLN A 249 -3.72 -48.80 -1.55
CA GLN A 249 -2.62 -48.37 -2.42
C GLN A 249 -1.51 -47.67 -1.62
N SER A 250 -0.27 -47.73 -2.09
CA SER A 250 0.89 -47.08 -1.46
C SER A 250 1.33 -45.79 -2.15
N SER A 251 0.68 -45.41 -3.25
CA SER A 251 1.10 -44.31 -4.11
C SER A 251 0.71 -42.94 -3.56
N ALA A 252 1.60 -41.95 -3.74
CA ALA A 252 1.28 -40.54 -3.50
C ALA A 252 0.33 -39.99 -4.58
N LEU A 253 -0.55 -39.06 -4.19
CA LEU A 253 -1.58 -38.49 -5.07
C LEU A 253 -1.45 -36.96 -5.10
N SER A 254 -1.35 -36.38 -6.30
CA SER A 254 -1.25 -34.92 -6.43
C SER A 254 -2.54 -34.21 -6.04
N LEU A 255 -2.41 -33.23 -5.16
CA LEU A 255 -3.45 -32.32 -4.72
C LEU A 255 -3.47 -31.06 -5.58
N HIS A 256 -2.29 -30.57 -5.96
CA HIS A 256 -2.13 -29.48 -6.91
C HIS A 256 -0.79 -29.60 -7.65
N THR A 257 -0.77 -29.25 -8.94
CA THR A 257 0.39 -29.50 -9.81
C THR A 257 0.72 -28.32 -10.73
N CYS A 258 2.02 -28.17 -10.98
CA CYS A 258 2.59 -27.40 -12.05
C CYS A 258 3.68 -28.27 -12.67
N SER A 259 3.40 -28.83 -13.85
CA SER A 259 4.35 -29.68 -14.57
C SER A 259 5.55 -28.87 -15.02
N ALA A 260 6.74 -29.48 -15.06
CA ALA A 260 7.97 -28.77 -15.39
C ALA A 260 7.94 -28.04 -16.75
N SER A 261 7.27 -28.58 -17.76
CA SER A 261 7.05 -27.93 -19.07
C SER A 261 6.34 -26.58 -19.02
N ARG A 262 5.64 -26.29 -17.92
CA ARG A 262 4.95 -25.02 -17.62
C ARG A 262 5.46 -24.37 -16.34
N GLY A 263 6.52 -24.93 -15.78
CA GLY A 263 7.08 -24.58 -14.50
C GLY A 263 8.03 -23.40 -14.61
N ILE A 264 9.02 -23.38 -13.72
CA ILE A 264 9.96 -22.28 -13.58
C ILE A 264 11.18 -22.55 -14.44
N ASP A 265 11.51 -21.58 -15.29
CA ASP A 265 12.81 -21.51 -15.96
C ASP A 265 13.87 -20.97 -14.99
N VAL A 266 14.85 -21.83 -14.67
CA VAL A 266 15.98 -21.55 -13.78
C VAL A 266 17.30 -21.45 -14.55
N SER A 267 17.26 -21.24 -15.86
CA SER A 267 18.46 -21.03 -16.69
C SER A 267 19.22 -19.75 -16.33
N GLY A 268 18.53 -18.73 -15.82
CA GLY A 268 19.13 -17.46 -15.37
C GLY A 268 19.93 -17.56 -14.05
N ASP A 269 20.29 -16.41 -13.48
CA ASP A 269 21.16 -16.33 -12.29
C ASP A 269 20.54 -16.98 -11.03
N ASN A 270 19.21 -16.93 -10.89
CA ASN A 270 18.55 -17.57 -9.76
C ASN A 270 18.34 -19.06 -10.06
N LYS A 271 18.90 -19.91 -9.20
CA LYS A 271 18.82 -21.38 -9.31
C LYS A 271 17.80 -22.01 -8.35
N TYR A 272 17.11 -21.21 -7.55
CA TYR A 272 16.20 -21.74 -6.53
C TYR A 272 14.73 -21.66 -6.94
N CYS A 273 13.99 -22.73 -6.68
CA CYS A 273 12.53 -22.77 -6.76
C CYS A 273 11.94 -23.20 -5.41
N THR A 274 10.90 -22.51 -4.94
CA THR A 274 10.21 -22.84 -3.69
C THR A 274 8.77 -23.21 -3.95
N VAL A 275 8.32 -24.33 -3.38
CA VAL A 275 6.90 -24.68 -3.27
C VAL A 275 6.47 -24.54 -1.81
N SER A 276 5.32 -23.91 -1.57
CA SER A 276 4.77 -23.70 -0.24
C SER A 276 3.26 -23.87 -0.20
N CYS A 277 2.75 -24.22 0.98
CA CYS A 277 1.32 -24.38 1.22
C CYS A 277 0.99 -24.32 2.72
N ARG A 278 -0.29 -24.15 3.03
CA ARG A 278 -0.85 -24.44 4.34
C ARG A 278 -1.56 -25.77 4.30
N VAL A 279 -1.22 -26.67 5.22
CA VAL A 279 -1.80 -28.00 5.29
C VAL A 279 -2.23 -28.37 6.69
N LYS A 280 -3.31 -29.16 6.81
CA LYS A 280 -3.81 -29.71 8.07
C LYS A 280 -4.43 -31.07 7.82
N ALA A 281 -4.09 -32.07 8.62
CA ALA A 281 -4.60 -33.43 8.48
C ALA A 281 -4.55 -34.17 9.82
N PRO A 282 -5.26 -35.31 9.95
CA PRO A 282 -5.08 -36.23 11.06
C PRO A 282 -3.65 -36.74 11.17
N ASP A 283 -3.28 -37.17 12.39
CA ASP A 283 -1.94 -37.71 12.67
C ASP A 283 -1.64 -38.98 11.87
N GLY A 284 -0.37 -39.15 11.49
CA GLY A 284 0.12 -40.28 10.71
C GLY A 284 0.11 -40.08 9.20
N LEU A 285 -0.78 -39.23 8.65
CA LEU A 285 -0.72 -38.88 7.24
C LEU A 285 0.54 -38.06 6.91
N ARG A 286 0.86 -37.96 5.62
CA ARG A 286 2.01 -37.18 5.15
C ARG A 286 1.65 -36.27 3.99
N CYS A 287 2.22 -35.07 3.98
CA CYS A 287 2.21 -34.17 2.84
C CYS A 287 3.57 -34.25 2.13
N ARG A 288 3.58 -34.46 0.82
CA ARG A 288 4.79 -34.54 0.00
C ARG A 288 4.86 -33.33 -0.93
N LEU A 289 5.97 -32.59 -0.85
CA LEU A 289 6.35 -31.58 -1.83
C LEU A 289 7.35 -32.22 -2.79
N ARG A 290 6.97 -32.38 -4.06
CA ARG A 290 7.75 -33.09 -5.08
C ARG A 290 8.26 -32.12 -6.13
N PHE A 291 9.49 -32.33 -6.60
CA PHE A 291 10.09 -31.63 -7.73
C PHE A 291 10.41 -32.57 -8.89
N GLU A 292 10.28 -32.05 -10.09
CA GLU A 292 10.66 -32.71 -11.34
C GLU A 292 11.31 -31.72 -12.29
N LYS A 293 12.04 -32.22 -13.29
CA LYS A 293 12.52 -31.43 -14.42
C LYS A 293 11.88 -31.86 -15.73
N TYR A 294 11.95 -30.98 -16.71
CA TYR A 294 11.65 -31.26 -18.10
C TYR A 294 12.80 -30.78 -18.99
N ASP A 295 13.31 -31.66 -19.85
CA ASP A 295 14.41 -31.35 -20.77
C ASP A 295 13.96 -30.98 -22.19
N GLY A 296 12.65 -30.79 -22.39
CA GLY A 296 12.04 -30.61 -23.71
C GLY A 296 11.44 -31.88 -24.30
N SER A 297 11.64 -33.04 -23.66
CA SER A 297 11.08 -34.33 -24.11
C SER A 297 10.55 -35.19 -22.96
N VAL A 298 11.29 -35.31 -21.86
CA VAL A 298 10.99 -36.25 -20.77
C VAL A 298 10.85 -35.52 -19.44
N TYR A 299 9.88 -35.96 -18.64
CA TYR A 299 9.77 -35.55 -17.25
C TYR A 299 10.59 -36.47 -16.36
N THR A 300 11.49 -35.90 -15.57
CA THR A 300 12.38 -36.66 -14.68
C THR A 300 12.16 -36.22 -13.24
N PHE A 301 11.86 -37.17 -12.36
CA PHE A 301 11.78 -36.93 -10.92
C PHE A 301 13.16 -36.51 -10.38
N LEU A 302 13.18 -35.41 -9.63
CA LEU A 302 14.41 -34.92 -9.00
C LEU A 302 14.50 -35.36 -7.54
N GLY A 303 13.49 -35.00 -6.76
CA GLY A 303 13.45 -35.25 -5.34
C GLY A 303 12.18 -34.73 -4.69
N ASP A 304 12.03 -34.99 -3.41
CA ASP A 304 10.87 -34.58 -2.64
C ASP A 304 11.19 -34.38 -1.15
N ALA A 305 10.22 -33.81 -0.44
CA ALA A 305 10.21 -33.68 1.00
C ALA A 305 8.85 -34.15 1.55
N TYR A 306 8.85 -35.11 2.47
CA TYR A 306 7.68 -35.66 3.15
C TYR A 306 7.56 -35.08 4.56
N LEU A 307 6.54 -34.27 4.79
CA LEU A 307 6.15 -33.81 6.11
C LEU A 307 5.20 -34.82 6.77
N THR A 308 5.53 -35.26 7.98
CA THR A 308 4.62 -36.03 8.85
C THR A 308 3.88 -35.08 9.81
N PHE A 309 2.54 -35.03 9.74
CA PHE A 309 1.75 -34.02 10.45
C PHE A 309 1.90 -34.05 11.99
N GLY A 310 1.93 -35.24 12.58
CA GLY A 310 1.97 -35.39 14.05
C GLY A 310 3.31 -35.04 14.68
N THR A 311 4.43 -35.27 13.98
CA THR A 311 5.80 -35.05 14.50
C THR A 311 6.49 -33.83 13.91
N LEU A 312 5.96 -33.27 12.81
CA LEU A 312 6.59 -32.24 11.98
C LEU A 312 7.96 -32.65 11.40
N ILE A 313 8.29 -33.94 11.42
CA ILE A 313 9.51 -34.46 10.81
C ILE A 313 9.37 -34.39 9.29
N ILE A 314 10.43 -33.89 8.65
CA ILE A 314 10.53 -33.80 7.19
C ILE A 314 11.60 -34.77 6.69
N GLU A 315 11.23 -35.70 5.83
CA GLU A 315 12.13 -36.66 5.21
C GLU A 315 12.33 -36.34 3.72
N LYS A 316 13.57 -36.18 3.28
CA LYS A 316 13.89 -35.83 1.89
C LYS A 316 14.36 -37.06 1.13
N THR A 317 13.86 -37.28 -0.08
CA THR A 317 14.25 -38.43 -0.92
C THR A 317 14.50 -38.04 -2.38
N GLY A 318 15.02 -38.98 -3.17
CA GLY A 318 15.40 -38.78 -4.57
C GLY A 318 16.84 -38.28 -4.77
N GLY A 319 17.25 -38.19 -6.03
CA GLY A 319 18.63 -37.81 -6.40
C GLY A 319 18.99 -36.37 -6.03
N ALA A 320 17.99 -35.50 -5.84
CA ALA A 320 18.15 -34.11 -5.43
C ALA A 320 18.01 -33.87 -3.91
N ALA A 321 17.85 -34.91 -3.09
CA ALA A 321 17.51 -34.76 -1.67
C ALA A 321 18.47 -33.87 -0.86
N ASN A 322 19.77 -33.90 -1.19
CA ASN A 322 20.81 -33.08 -0.56
C ASN A 322 20.71 -31.59 -0.93
N ARG A 323 20.06 -31.25 -2.05
CA ARG A 323 19.85 -29.90 -2.57
C ARG A 323 18.46 -29.32 -2.21
N ILE A 324 17.65 -30.11 -1.49
CA ILE A 324 16.33 -29.69 -1.02
C ILE A 324 16.46 -29.21 0.42
N ALA A 325 16.01 -27.99 0.69
CA ALA A 325 15.74 -27.48 2.03
C ALA A 325 14.23 -27.43 2.24
N ALA A 326 13.75 -27.76 3.44
CA ALA A 326 12.31 -27.76 3.72
C ALA A 326 12.06 -27.41 5.18
N THR A 327 11.01 -26.63 5.44
CA THR A 327 10.63 -26.21 6.79
C THR A 327 9.12 -26.31 6.96
N ALA A 328 8.69 -26.67 8.18
CA ALA A 328 7.28 -26.73 8.55
C ALA A 328 7.09 -26.01 9.88
N THR A 329 6.11 -25.10 9.94
CA THR A 329 5.76 -24.37 11.17
C THR A 329 4.27 -24.51 11.42
N LYS A 330 3.93 -25.09 12.57
CA LYS A 330 2.55 -25.26 13.02
C LYS A 330 2.09 -24.00 13.74
N ASP A 331 0.97 -23.45 13.31
CA ASP A 331 0.24 -22.42 14.05
C ASP A 331 -0.44 -23.08 15.26
N PRO A 332 -0.12 -22.67 16.50
CA PRO A 332 -0.68 -23.27 17.70
C PRO A 332 -2.17 -22.95 17.89
N VAL A 333 -2.68 -21.87 17.28
CA VAL A 333 -4.09 -21.45 17.39
C VAL A 333 -4.94 -22.25 16.42
N THR A 334 -4.56 -22.24 15.14
CA THR A 334 -5.39 -22.82 14.07
C THR A 334 -5.10 -24.30 13.81
N GLY A 335 -3.91 -24.76 14.21
CA GLY A 335 -3.40 -26.09 13.89
C GLY A 335 -3.00 -26.26 12.42
N TRP A 336 -3.09 -25.22 11.59
CA TRP A 336 -2.54 -25.22 10.23
C TRP A 336 -1.01 -25.28 10.29
N ILE A 337 -0.42 -26.01 9.35
CA ILE A 337 1.04 -26.06 9.19
C ILE A 337 1.39 -25.32 7.92
N PHE A 338 2.17 -24.26 8.03
CA PHE A 338 2.85 -23.68 6.87
C PHE A 338 4.03 -24.58 6.52
N TYR A 339 3.99 -25.16 5.32
CA TYR A 339 4.99 -26.10 4.84
C TYR A 339 5.60 -25.57 3.54
N GLU A 340 6.92 -25.44 3.51
CA GLU A 340 7.69 -25.06 2.32
C GLU A 340 8.84 -26.03 2.04
N ALA A 341 9.18 -26.16 0.76
CA ALA A 341 10.40 -26.80 0.30
C ALA A 341 11.01 -26.00 -0.85
N THR A 342 12.32 -25.86 -0.85
CA THR A 342 13.12 -25.19 -1.88
C THR A 342 14.10 -26.19 -2.48
N ILE A 343 14.20 -26.23 -3.80
CA ILE A 343 15.23 -26.98 -4.54
C ILE A 343 16.21 -26.01 -5.19
N GLU A 344 17.51 -26.33 -5.12
CA GLU A 344 18.55 -25.69 -5.92
C GLU A 344 18.77 -26.47 -7.21
N ALA A 345 18.48 -25.87 -8.36
CA ALA A 345 18.69 -26.46 -9.67
C ALA A 345 20.16 -26.46 -10.08
N VAL A 346 20.58 -27.51 -10.78
CA VAL A 346 21.94 -27.63 -11.33
C VAL A 346 21.94 -27.62 -12.86
N GLU A 347 23.13 -27.69 -13.46
CA GLU A 347 23.28 -27.78 -14.91
C GLU A 347 22.46 -28.95 -15.48
N GLY A 348 21.71 -28.69 -16.56
CA GLY A 348 20.80 -29.67 -17.17
C GLY A 348 19.41 -29.77 -16.51
N GLU A 349 19.08 -28.91 -15.55
CA GLU A 349 17.76 -28.79 -14.91
C GLU A 349 17.07 -27.45 -15.24
N ALA A 350 16.90 -27.13 -16.54
CA ALA A 350 16.45 -25.79 -16.96
C ALA A 350 14.99 -25.45 -16.58
N LEU A 351 14.08 -26.42 -16.65
CA LEU A 351 12.67 -26.24 -16.33
C LEU A 351 12.28 -27.12 -15.15
N ILE A 352 11.83 -26.50 -14.06
CA ILE A 352 11.45 -27.19 -12.82
C ILE A 352 9.94 -27.13 -12.61
N GLY A 353 9.35 -28.29 -12.32
CA GLY A 353 7.96 -28.45 -11.93
C GLY A 353 7.84 -28.83 -10.45
N ALA A 354 6.68 -28.58 -9.87
CA ALA A 354 6.39 -28.92 -8.50
C ALA A 354 4.97 -29.45 -8.31
N MET A 355 4.81 -30.34 -7.33
CA MET A 355 3.53 -30.89 -6.91
C MET A 355 3.41 -30.89 -5.40
N ILE A 356 2.22 -30.52 -4.93
CA ILE A 356 1.78 -30.78 -3.56
C ILE A 356 0.99 -32.09 -3.61
N GLN A 357 1.38 -33.08 -2.81
CA GLN A 357 0.79 -34.41 -2.85
C GLN A 357 0.39 -34.91 -1.46
N TYR A 358 -0.69 -35.68 -1.41
CA TYR A 358 -0.95 -36.59 -0.32
C TYR A 358 -0.01 -37.79 -0.41
N ALA A 359 0.46 -38.29 0.72
CA ALA A 359 1.12 -39.58 0.83
C ALA A 359 0.59 -40.37 2.04
N PRO A 360 0.44 -41.70 1.92
CA PRO A 360 0.03 -42.54 3.05
C PRO A 360 1.09 -42.53 4.16
N LYS A 361 0.74 -43.10 5.32
CA LYS A 361 1.67 -43.35 6.44
C LYS A 361 2.98 -43.97 5.92
N LYS A 362 4.12 -43.66 6.56
CA LYS A 362 5.42 -44.19 6.13
C LYS A 362 5.41 -45.72 6.18
N GLY A 363 5.70 -46.37 5.05
CA GLY A 363 5.63 -47.82 4.91
C GLY A 363 4.21 -48.40 4.94
N GLY A 364 3.18 -47.55 4.99
CA GLY A 364 1.78 -47.94 5.01
C GLY A 364 1.08 -47.79 3.67
N ILE A 365 -0.24 -47.93 3.73
CA ILE A 365 -1.18 -47.84 2.61
C ILE A 365 -2.18 -46.71 2.87
N THR A 366 -2.86 -46.27 1.82
CA THR A 366 -3.99 -45.35 1.92
C THR A 366 -5.15 -46.05 2.62
N GLU A 367 -5.65 -45.42 3.67
CA GLU A 367 -6.82 -45.87 4.42
C GLU A 367 -8.08 -45.19 3.87
N ALA A 368 -9.23 -45.85 4.04
CA ALA A 368 -10.50 -45.34 3.53
C ALA A 368 -10.82 -43.97 4.16
N GLY A 369 -11.05 -42.98 3.31
CA GLY A 369 -11.39 -41.62 3.74
C GLY A 369 -10.21 -40.73 4.11
N ASP A 370 -8.96 -41.16 3.90
CA ASP A 370 -7.77 -40.32 4.10
C ASP A 370 -7.90 -38.97 3.38
N TYR A 371 -7.47 -37.89 4.05
CA TYR A 371 -7.58 -36.54 3.50
C TYR A 371 -6.50 -35.59 4.03
N ILE A 372 -6.26 -34.53 3.28
CA ILE A 372 -5.49 -33.35 3.71
C ILE A 372 -6.33 -32.11 3.43
N TYR A 373 -6.48 -31.23 4.41
CA TYR A 373 -6.88 -29.86 4.15
C TYR A 373 -5.71 -29.10 3.54
N LEU A 374 -5.93 -28.47 2.40
CA LEU A 374 -4.94 -27.67 1.68
C LEU A 374 -5.45 -26.24 1.55
N ALA A 375 -4.56 -25.27 1.73
CA ALA A 375 -4.75 -23.85 1.50
C ALA A 375 -3.47 -23.20 0.96
N THR A 376 -3.63 -22.05 0.30
CA THR A 376 -2.54 -21.22 -0.24
C THR A 376 -1.43 -21.97 -1.00
N PRO A 377 -1.75 -22.86 -1.97
CA PRO A 377 -0.73 -23.53 -2.77
C PRO A 377 0.06 -22.51 -3.60
N GLN A 378 1.37 -22.49 -3.44
CA GLN A 378 2.25 -21.56 -4.14
C GLN A 378 3.52 -22.26 -4.65
N PHE A 379 3.94 -21.91 -5.87
CA PHE A 379 5.19 -22.36 -6.48
C PHE A 379 5.88 -21.16 -7.13
N GLU A 380 7.04 -20.76 -6.62
CA GLU A 380 7.70 -19.50 -6.93
C GLU A 380 9.18 -19.67 -7.26
N ASN A 381 9.69 -18.74 -8.06
CA ASN A 381 11.11 -18.61 -8.35
C ASN A 381 11.78 -17.83 -7.19
N GLY A 382 12.65 -18.48 -6.43
CA GLY A 382 13.30 -17.92 -5.24
C GLY A 382 13.79 -18.98 -4.25
N GLY A 383 14.63 -18.55 -3.30
CA GLY A 383 15.17 -19.39 -2.23
C GLY A 383 14.23 -19.64 -1.05
N CYS A 384 13.10 -18.92 -0.99
CA CYS A 384 12.12 -19.00 0.09
C CYS A 384 10.73 -18.64 -0.39
N ALA A 385 9.71 -19.02 0.37
CA ALA A 385 8.35 -18.57 0.12
C ALA A 385 8.20 -17.07 0.35
N SER A 386 7.35 -16.44 -0.45
CA SER A 386 6.86 -15.08 -0.17
C SER A 386 5.41 -15.10 0.28
N SER A 387 4.85 -13.93 0.56
CA SER A 387 3.41 -13.77 0.76
C SER A 387 2.63 -14.38 -0.40
N PHE A 388 1.50 -14.98 -0.08
CA PHE A 388 0.69 -15.71 -1.05
C PHE A 388 0.27 -14.82 -2.24
N VAL A 389 0.54 -15.27 -3.45
CA VAL A 389 0.14 -14.61 -4.69
C VAL A 389 -1.05 -15.37 -5.26
N ILE A 390 -2.20 -14.70 -5.27
CA ILE A 390 -3.44 -15.23 -5.83
C ILE A 390 -3.32 -15.26 -7.35
N THR A 391 -3.58 -16.41 -7.96
CA THR A 391 -3.56 -16.63 -9.40
C THR A 391 -4.94 -17.04 -9.90
N THR A 392 -5.20 -16.76 -11.18
CA THR A 392 -6.40 -17.18 -11.90
C THR A 392 -6.04 -18.28 -12.89
N THR A 393 -6.31 -18.14 -14.18
CA THR A 393 -6.02 -19.17 -15.18
C THR A 393 -4.55 -19.17 -15.65
N ALA A 394 -3.76 -18.18 -15.23
CA ALA A 394 -2.35 -18.02 -15.59
C ALA A 394 -1.50 -17.66 -14.35
N PRO A 395 -0.17 -17.87 -14.40
CA PRO A 395 0.74 -17.37 -13.37
C PRO A 395 0.56 -15.86 -13.15
N ALA A 396 0.68 -15.42 -11.90
CA ALA A 396 0.55 -14.01 -11.55
C ALA A 396 1.76 -13.54 -10.75
N THR A 397 2.11 -12.26 -10.95
CA THR A 397 3.29 -11.63 -10.34
C THR A 397 2.88 -10.56 -9.36
N ARG A 398 3.36 -10.66 -8.12
CA ARG A 398 3.34 -9.57 -7.14
C ARG A 398 4.55 -8.67 -7.35
N SER A 399 4.32 -7.37 -7.43
CA SER A 399 5.38 -6.35 -7.56
C SER A 399 6.17 -6.16 -6.25
N SER A 400 7.40 -5.70 -6.38
CA SER A 400 8.30 -5.40 -5.24
C SER A 400 7.80 -4.24 -4.39
N ASP A 401 8.02 -4.32 -3.08
CA ASP A 401 7.79 -3.21 -2.15
C ASP A 401 8.99 -2.24 -2.15
N MET A 402 8.75 -0.98 -2.49
CA MET A 402 9.77 0.08 -2.49
C MET A 402 9.51 1.04 -1.34
N VAL A 403 10.42 1.08 -0.37
CA VAL A 403 10.32 1.93 0.83
C VAL A 403 11.48 2.92 0.83
N THR A 404 11.20 4.24 0.84
CA THR A 404 12.25 5.25 0.75
C THR A 404 12.00 6.50 1.60
N ILE A 405 13.10 7.12 2.02
CA ILE A 405 13.17 8.48 2.56
C ILE A 405 14.34 9.22 1.88
N PRO A 406 14.35 10.56 1.79
CA PRO A 406 15.50 11.29 1.26
C PRO A 406 16.72 11.15 2.16
N THR A 407 17.94 11.25 1.63
CA THR A 407 19.13 11.45 2.48
C THR A 407 19.18 12.85 3.06
N GLU A 408 18.65 13.83 2.33
CA GLU A 408 18.51 15.21 2.79
C GLU A 408 17.74 15.27 4.11
N ASN A 409 18.30 16.00 5.08
CA ASN A 409 17.78 16.15 6.45
C ASN A 409 17.67 14.85 7.28
N ASN A 410 18.20 13.72 6.80
CA ASN A 410 18.21 12.45 7.53
C ASN A 410 19.60 11.87 7.77
N ILE A 411 20.51 11.97 6.78
CA ILE A 411 21.89 11.48 6.89
C ILE A 411 22.83 12.45 6.17
N TYR A 412 23.88 12.88 6.87
CA TYR A 412 24.96 13.68 6.27
C TYR A 412 26.32 12.99 6.34
N ASN A 413 27.04 13.08 7.45
CA ASN A 413 28.41 12.59 7.60
C ASN A 413 28.56 11.70 8.85
N ARG A 414 29.72 11.07 8.99
CA ARG A 414 30.08 10.37 10.23
C ARG A 414 30.26 11.40 11.38
N PRO A 415 29.93 11.04 12.63
CA PRO A 415 29.52 9.71 13.09
C PRO A 415 28.06 9.36 12.76
N LEU A 416 27.79 8.07 12.54
CA LEU A 416 26.46 7.56 12.23
C LEU A 416 26.23 6.21 12.92
N THR A 417 25.14 6.09 13.66
CA THR A 417 24.72 4.85 14.32
C THR A 417 23.32 4.47 13.89
N CYS A 418 23.03 3.16 13.81
CA CYS A 418 21.73 2.62 13.49
C CYS A 418 21.35 1.46 14.40
N LEU A 419 20.07 1.36 14.74
CA LEU A 419 19.43 0.18 15.32
C LEU A 419 18.09 -0.06 14.64
N VAL A 420 17.74 -1.33 14.41
CA VAL A 420 16.49 -1.75 13.77
C VAL A 420 16.14 -3.17 14.22
N GLU A 421 14.87 -3.39 14.51
CA GLU A 421 14.34 -4.73 14.73
C GLU A 421 14.07 -5.38 13.37
N VAL A 422 14.62 -6.58 13.18
CA VAL A 422 14.55 -7.32 11.92
C VAL A 422 13.91 -8.67 12.18
N ASN A 423 12.93 -9.04 11.36
CA ASN A 423 12.41 -10.40 11.30
C ASN A 423 12.53 -10.93 9.86
N ARG A 424 13.35 -11.96 9.62
CA ARG A 424 13.46 -12.59 8.30
C ARG A 424 12.47 -13.75 8.16
N ASN A 425 11.84 -13.87 6.99
CA ASN A 425 10.90 -14.98 6.72
C ASN A 425 11.57 -16.23 6.12
N TRP A 426 12.85 -16.13 5.79
CA TRP A 426 13.66 -17.18 5.20
C TRP A 426 14.63 -17.80 6.22
N GLY A 427 14.93 -19.08 6.02
CA GLY A 427 15.88 -19.85 6.84
C GLY A 427 17.31 -19.72 6.36
N ASP A 428 17.93 -20.85 6.02
CA ASP A 428 19.33 -20.89 5.61
C ASP A 428 19.56 -20.52 4.15
N ILE A 429 18.54 -20.63 3.30
CA ILE A 429 18.64 -20.21 1.90
C ILE A 429 18.20 -18.74 1.79
N PRO A 430 19.11 -17.82 1.44
CA PRO A 430 18.74 -16.42 1.24
C PRO A 430 17.81 -16.25 0.03
N PRO A 431 16.91 -15.25 0.06
CA PRO A 431 15.96 -15.01 -1.03
C PRO A 431 16.60 -14.45 -2.31
N ASN A 432 17.85 -13.96 -2.20
CA ASN A 432 18.67 -13.36 -3.25
C ASN A 432 20.10 -13.13 -2.71
N VAL A 433 20.99 -12.60 -3.56
CA VAL A 433 22.45 -12.46 -3.30
C VAL A 433 22.87 -11.42 -2.26
N ALA A 434 22.00 -10.51 -1.81
CA ALA A 434 22.34 -9.54 -0.77
C ALA A 434 21.09 -8.84 -0.20
N PRO A 435 20.24 -9.53 0.58
CA PRO A 435 19.02 -8.96 1.14
C PRO A 435 19.33 -7.69 1.94
N ARG A 436 18.74 -6.55 1.56
CA ARG A 436 19.03 -5.25 2.19
C ARG A 436 18.13 -5.00 3.40
N ILE A 437 18.71 -4.41 4.43
CA ILE A 437 17.96 -3.71 5.48
C ILE A 437 17.83 -2.24 5.10
N PHE A 438 18.93 -1.59 4.72
CA PHE A 438 18.88 -0.33 3.97
C PHE A 438 20.16 -0.09 3.16
N ASP A 439 20.03 0.68 2.08
CA ASP A 439 21.14 1.19 1.28
C ASP A 439 20.79 2.56 0.68
N PHE A 440 21.70 3.16 -0.10
CA PHE A 440 21.43 4.41 -0.83
C PHE A 440 21.15 4.14 -2.31
N SER A 441 20.29 4.96 -2.95
CA SER A 441 20.12 4.93 -4.41
C SER A 441 21.29 5.62 -5.14
N GLY A 442 21.66 5.12 -6.32
CA GLY A 442 22.73 5.68 -7.18
C GLY A 442 24.02 4.83 -7.20
N VAL A 443 24.68 4.77 -8.36
CA VAL A 443 25.96 4.07 -8.63
C VAL A 443 27.01 5.17 -8.99
N PRO A 444 28.33 4.97 -8.78
CA PRO A 444 29.40 5.96 -8.51
C PRO A 444 29.48 7.25 -9.36
N PRO A 445 30.10 8.33 -8.80
CA PRO A 445 30.94 8.34 -7.60
C PRO A 445 30.29 9.08 -6.43
N ILE A 446 29.41 8.37 -5.71
CA ILE A 446 28.85 8.85 -4.44
C ILE A 446 29.27 7.87 -3.35
N GLU A 447 29.73 8.38 -2.22
CA GLU A 447 30.00 7.58 -1.04
C GLU A 447 28.71 6.92 -0.55
N SER A 448 28.69 5.60 -0.38
CA SER A 448 27.46 4.85 -0.05
C SER A 448 27.61 3.97 1.18
N ILE A 449 26.49 3.69 1.84
CA ILE A 449 26.36 2.67 2.89
C ILE A 449 25.43 1.58 2.37
N THR A 450 25.74 0.35 2.75
CA THR A 450 24.94 -0.83 2.48
C THR A 450 24.90 -1.67 3.74
N TYR A 451 23.72 -1.84 4.31
CA TYR A 451 23.48 -2.68 5.48
C TYR A 451 22.56 -3.84 5.10
N ALA A 452 23.08 -5.07 5.22
CA ALA A 452 22.49 -6.21 4.54
C ALA A 452 22.89 -7.55 5.17
N PHE A 453 22.32 -8.61 4.64
CA PHE A 453 22.63 -9.99 5.00
C PHE A 453 23.66 -10.62 4.07
N ASN A 454 24.60 -11.35 4.66
CA ASN A 454 25.59 -12.17 3.97
C ASN A 454 24.92 -13.44 3.44
N THR A 455 25.29 -13.78 2.21
CA THR A 455 24.75 -14.91 1.44
C THR A 455 25.86 -15.88 1.02
N THR A 456 26.99 -15.88 1.73
CA THR A 456 28.00 -16.92 1.60
C THR A 456 27.60 -18.05 2.54
N GLU A 457 27.69 -19.30 2.10
CA GLU A 457 27.20 -20.48 2.82
C GLU A 457 27.64 -20.54 4.30
N LYS A 458 28.91 -20.27 4.57
CA LYS A 458 29.47 -20.22 5.93
C LYS A 458 28.87 -19.12 6.83
N TYR A 459 28.22 -18.13 6.24
CA TYR A 459 27.80 -16.89 6.87
C TYR A 459 26.33 -16.55 6.60
N TYR A 460 25.53 -17.53 6.16
CA TYR A 460 24.11 -17.30 5.84
C TYR A 460 23.37 -16.65 7.01
N GLY A 461 22.64 -15.57 6.69
CA GLY A 461 21.85 -14.85 7.69
C GLY A 461 22.66 -13.90 8.58
N GLN A 462 23.98 -13.81 8.44
CA GLN A 462 24.79 -12.85 9.19
C GLN A 462 24.65 -11.44 8.61
N LEU A 463 24.68 -10.43 9.47
CA LEU A 463 24.66 -9.03 9.05
C LEU A 463 26.04 -8.55 8.62
N TYR A 464 26.07 -7.61 7.69
CA TYR A 464 27.27 -6.88 7.32
C TYR A 464 26.97 -5.43 6.99
N ILE A 465 28.00 -4.59 7.13
CA ILE A 465 27.99 -3.22 6.60
C ILE A 465 29.13 -3.04 5.60
N GLN A 466 28.75 -2.62 4.39
CA GLN A 466 29.68 -2.19 3.37
C GLN A 466 29.59 -0.67 3.25
N THR A 467 30.75 -0.03 3.20
CA THR A 467 30.85 1.39 2.89
C THR A 467 31.71 1.53 1.65
N TYR A 468 31.33 2.46 0.78
CA TYR A 468 32.01 2.71 -0.47
C TYR A 468 32.50 4.16 -0.52
N LYS A 469 33.73 4.33 -0.97
CA LYS A 469 34.30 5.57 -1.50
C LYS A 469 35.06 5.18 -2.76
N ALA A 470 35.08 6.04 -3.78
CA ALA A 470 35.70 5.70 -5.06
C ALA A 470 37.08 5.03 -4.85
N SER A 471 37.29 3.84 -5.45
CA SER A 471 38.47 2.95 -5.38
C SER A 471 38.71 2.11 -4.11
N THR A 472 37.92 2.23 -3.04
CA THR A 472 38.07 1.39 -1.82
C THR A 472 36.73 0.85 -1.34
N SER A 473 36.58 -0.48 -1.35
CA SER A 473 35.46 -1.17 -0.70
C SER A 473 35.99 -1.88 0.55
N THR A 474 35.59 -1.44 1.74
CA THR A 474 35.86 -2.21 2.96
C THR A 474 34.61 -2.99 3.37
N TYR A 475 34.72 -4.31 3.37
CA TYR A 475 33.69 -5.24 3.82
C TYR A 475 33.85 -5.51 5.33
N VAL A 476 32.82 -5.29 6.13
CA VAL A 476 32.77 -5.77 7.52
C VAL A 476 31.59 -6.74 7.63
N SER A 477 31.89 -8.04 7.64
CA SER A 477 30.96 -9.01 8.22
C SER A 477 30.99 -8.78 9.72
N SER A 478 29.84 -8.54 10.34
CA SER A 478 29.74 -9.06 11.69
C SER A 478 29.67 -10.56 11.55
N VAL A 479 30.73 -11.28 11.96
CA VAL A 479 30.54 -12.69 12.29
C VAL A 479 29.78 -12.70 13.60
N PHE A 480 28.47 -12.52 13.52
CA PHE A 480 27.61 -13.06 14.56
C PHE A 480 27.69 -14.57 14.37
N ALA A 481 27.99 -15.32 15.43
CA ALA A 481 27.68 -16.75 15.47
C ALA A 481 26.15 -16.87 15.60
N GLY A 482 25.45 -16.38 14.58
CA GLY A 482 24.02 -16.54 14.43
C GLY A 482 23.77 -18.01 14.34
N ARG A 483 23.24 -18.53 15.44
CA ARG A 483 22.16 -19.50 15.42
C ARG A 483 21.33 -19.26 14.16
N THR A 484 21.56 -20.09 13.15
CA THR A 484 20.82 -20.10 11.88
C THR A 484 19.30 -20.17 12.13
N ASP A 485 18.91 -20.66 13.30
CA ASP A 485 17.57 -20.71 13.89
C ASP A 485 16.96 -19.37 14.30
N VAL A 486 17.72 -18.27 14.45
CA VAL A 486 17.15 -16.97 14.88
C VAL A 486 16.68 -16.17 13.67
N ARG A 487 15.36 -16.01 13.57
CA ARG A 487 14.69 -15.19 12.53
C ARG A 487 14.47 -13.74 12.97
N LYS A 488 14.34 -13.50 14.28
CA LYS A 488 14.01 -12.20 14.87
C LYS A 488 15.13 -11.71 15.79
N PHE A 489 15.64 -10.51 15.55
CA PHE A 489 16.75 -9.93 16.31
C PHE A 489 16.83 -8.40 16.13
N ILE A 490 17.64 -7.73 16.95
CA ILE A 490 18.01 -6.33 16.76
C ILE A 490 19.30 -6.27 15.96
N GLY A 491 19.28 -5.62 14.81
CA GLY A 491 20.46 -5.31 14.02
C GLY A 491 20.89 -3.85 14.19
N GLY A 492 22.18 -3.58 14.17
CA GLY A 492 22.71 -2.23 14.12
C GLY A 492 24.10 -2.11 13.55
N PHE A 493 24.59 -0.88 13.46
CA PHE A 493 25.98 -0.59 13.13
C PHE A 493 26.41 0.74 13.76
N ASN A 494 27.73 0.91 13.91
CA ASN A 494 28.35 2.19 14.23
C ASN A 494 29.35 2.56 13.13
N ILE A 495 29.34 3.82 12.72
CA ILE A 495 30.42 4.49 11.98
C ILE A 495 30.92 5.63 12.86
N TYR A 496 32.17 5.53 13.27
CA TYR A 496 32.81 6.45 14.19
C TYR A 496 33.47 7.62 13.45
N SER A 497 33.69 8.71 14.16
CA SER A 497 34.32 9.95 13.68
C SER A 497 35.77 9.71 13.25
N ASP A 498 36.46 8.79 13.93
CA ASP A 498 37.84 8.37 13.64
C ASP A 498 37.99 7.60 12.31
N GLY A 499 36.88 7.31 11.63
CA GLY A 499 36.87 6.55 10.38
C GLY A 499 36.98 5.05 10.60
N THR A 500 36.52 4.54 11.73
CA THR A 500 36.24 3.12 11.93
C THR A 500 34.74 2.83 11.90
N LYS A 501 34.38 1.55 11.74
CA LYS A 501 33.00 1.07 11.74
C LYS A 501 32.92 -0.35 12.30
N ARG A 502 31.74 -0.74 12.75
CA ARG A 502 31.40 -2.12 13.17
C ARG A 502 29.91 -2.40 13.01
N VAL A 503 29.52 -3.66 13.09
CA VAL A 503 28.13 -4.11 13.10
C VAL A 503 27.81 -4.66 14.49
N VAL A 504 26.55 -4.50 14.90
CA VAL A 504 26.00 -5.00 16.16
C VAL A 504 24.78 -5.87 15.87
N SER A 505 24.61 -6.95 16.61
CA SER A 505 23.43 -7.80 16.56
C SER A 505 23.07 -8.26 17.98
N ASN A 506 21.85 -7.98 18.44
CA ASN A 506 21.39 -8.28 19.81
C ASN A 506 22.40 -7.84 20.89
N GLY A 507 22.93 -6.63 20.77
CA GLY A 507 23.94 -6.09 21.69
C GLY A 507 25.35 -6.60 21.50
N GLU A 508 25.56 -7.65 20.70
CA GLU A 508 26.90 -8.17 20.40
C GLU A 508 27.54 -7.40 19.25
N ALA A 509 28.66 -6.74 19.54
CA ALA A 509 29.40 -5.94 18.56
C ALA A 509 30.61 -6.69 18.01
N THR A 510 30.91 -6.49 16.73
CA THR A 510 32.14 -7.03 16.15
C THR A 510 33.32 -6.09 16.30
N LYS A 511 34.52 -6.59 15.95
CA LYS A 511 35.72 -5.77 15.89
C LYS A 511 35.51 -4.58 14.95
N THR A 512 36.11 -3.46 15.32
CA THR A 512 36.13 -2.23 14.52
C THR A 512 37.10 -2.38 13.33
N MET A 513 36.71 -1.86 12.17
CA MET A 513 37.55 -1.81 10.98
C MET A 513 37.54 -0.43 10.35
N LYS A 514 38.57 -0.09 9.57
CA LYS A 514 38.65 1.20 8.90
C LYS A 514 37.58 1.35 7.80
N THR A 515 37.12 2.58 7.63
CA THR A 515 36.24 3.03 6.57
C THR A 515 36.72 4.38 6.05
N GLU A 516 36.76 4.52 4.74
CA GLU A 516 37.07 5.79 4.11
C GLU A 516 35.82 6.64 3.88
N TRP A 517 34.62 6.08 4.09
CA TRP A 517 33.36 6.82 4.05
C TRP A 517 33.40 7.98 5.05
N THR A 518 33.06 9.15 4.53
CA THR A 518 33.03 10.43 5.23
C THR A 518 31.61 10.98 5.31
N GLY A 519 30.75 10.72 4.32
CA GLY A 519 29.37 11.21 4.31
C GLY A 519 28.71 11.17 2.93
N VAL A 520 27.39 11.34 2.91
CA VAL A 520 26.60 11.53 1.70
C VAL A 520 26.98 12.87 1.04
N LYS A 521 27.47 12.82 -0.20
CA LYS A 521 27.91 14.01 -0.97
C LYS A 521 26.87 14.54 -1.96
N THR A 522 25.85 13.75 -2.26
CA THR A 522 24.83 14.10 -3.25
C THR A 522 23.46 13.71 -2.70
N ARG A 523 22.46 14.58 -2.92
CA ARG A 523 21.07 14.29 -2.56
C ARG A 523 20.62 13.02 -3.27
N THR A 524 20.13 12.05 -2.51
CA THR A 524 19.63 10.77 -3.02
C THR A 524 18.58 10.22 -2.05
N PHE A 525 18.20 8.95 -2.19
CA PHE A 525 17.27 8.28 -1.30
C PHE A 525 17.96 7.19 -0.49
N ILE A 526 17.54 7.07 0.75
CA ILE A 526 17.73 5.89 1.57
C ILE A 526 16.62 4.91 1.15
N ARG A 527 16.99 3.73 0.69
CA ARG A 527 16.04 2.63 0.41
C ARG A 527 16.07 1.66 1.57
N ILE A 528 14.91 1.24 2.02
CA ILE A 528 14.72 0.40 3.19
C ILE A 528 14.15 -0.93 2.71
N GLY A 529 14.81 -2.05 3.04
CA GLY A 529 14.34 -3.40 2.75
C GLY A 529 14.40 -3.87 1.28
N GLY A 530 14.84 -3.04 0.33
CA GLY A 530 14.86 -3.40 -1.10
C GLY A 530 15.60 -2.41 -2.01
N GLN A 531 16.08 -2.88 -3.17
CA GLN A 531 16.94 -2.07 -4.04
C GLN A 531 16.22 -1.49 -5.26
N ALA A 532 15.47 -2.31 -6.02
CA ALA A 532 14.87 -1.91 -7.28
C ALA A 532 13.51 -2.59 -7.52
N THR A 533 12.70 -1.98 -8.39
CA THR A 533 11.37 -2.48 -8.74
C THR A 533 11.37 -3.90 -9.32
N SER A 534 12.48 -4.35 -9.92
CA SER A 534 12.71 -5.72 -10.39
C SER A 534 12.86 -6.76 -9.27
N GLY A 535 12.80 -6.37 -8.00
CA GLY A 535 12.86 -7.30 -6.86
C GLY A 535 14.27 -7.65 -6.41
N THR A 536 15.29 -6.99 -6.97
CA THR A 536 16.68 -7.26 -6.60
C THR A 536 16.95 -6.89 -5.14
N ARG A 537 17.69 -7.76 -4.45
CA ARG A 537 18.23 -7.49 -3.10
C ARG A 537 17.20 -7.14 -2.02
N HIS A 538 15.96 -7.61 -2.15
CA HIS A 538 14.92 -7.38 -1.16
C HIS A 538 15.08 -8.26 0.09
N LEU A 539 14.57 -7.79 1.21
CA LEU A 539 14.68 -8.43 2.51
C LEU A 539 13.93 -9.76 2.58
N PHE A 540 12.69 -9.81 2.08
CA PHE A 540 11.73 -10.89 2.36
C PHE A 540 11.56 -11.12 3.86
N GLY A 541 11.03 -10.10 4.52
CA GLY A 541 10.86 -10.07 5.97
C GLY A 541 10.30 -8.74 6.42
N HIS A 542 10.40 -8.48 7.71
CA HIS A 542 9.84 -7.32 8.36
C HIS A 542 10.94 -6.46 8.97
N LEU A 543 10.71 -5.15 8.93
CA LEU A 543 11.49 -4.19 9.68
C LEU A 543 10.59 -3.45 10.64
N ARG A 544 11.11 -3.20 11.84
CA ARG A 544 10.44 -2.44 12.90
C ARG A 544 11.44 -1.55 13.61
N ASN A 545 10.96 -0.42 14.12
CA ASN A 545 11.72 0.44 15.03
C ASN A 545 13.10 0.88 14.49
N LEU A 546 13.16 1.30 13.21
CA LEU A 546 14.38 1.80 12.57
C LEU A 546 14.75 3.15 13.18
N ARG A 547 15.97 3.24 13.71
CA ARG A 547 16.49 4.41 14.42
C ARG A 547 17.89 4.74 13.93
N LEU A 548 18.13 6.02 13.64
CA LEU A 548 19.44 6.55 13.24
C LEU A 548 19.85 7.70 14.15
N TRP A 549 21.15 7.78 14.43
CA TRP A 549 21.75 8.86 15.20
C TRP A 549 22.99 9.41 14.49
N HIS A 550 23.14 10.73 14.45
CA HIS A 550 24.37 11.44 14.10
C HIS A 550 25.34 11.50 15.27
N LYS A 551 25.46 10.38 16.00
CA LYS A 551 26.25 10.25 17.22
C LYS A 551 26.81 8.84 17.34
N GLU A 552 27.95 8.74 18.00
CA GLU A 552 28.53 7.48 18.44
C GLU A 552 27.80 7.02 19.71
N LEU A 553 27.02 5.95 19.60
CA LEU A 553 26.42 5.32 20.77
C LEU A 553 27.44 4.40 21.46
N THR A 554 27.38 4.33 22.78
CA THR A 554 28.21 3.43 23.60
C THR A 554 27.81 1.97 23.39
N ASP A 555 28.64 1.02 23.83
CA ASP A 555 28.30 -0.40 23.81
C ASP A 555 27.02 -0.71 24.60
N ALA A 556 26.82 -0.05 25.74
CA ALA A 556 25.61 -0.19 26.54
C ALA A 556 24.36 0.33 25.80
N GLN A 557 24.47 1.46 25.09
CA GLN A 557 23.39 2.00 24.25
C GLN A 557 23.11 1.14 23.00
N MET A 558 24.13 0.43 22.51
CA MET A 558 23.98 -0.55 21.43
C MET A 558 23.51 -1.92 21.93
N GLY A 559 23.38 -2.11 23.25
CA GLY A 559 23.08 -3.38 23.92
C GLY A 559 21.66 -3.92 23.78
N GLU A 560 20.81 -3.30 22.95
CA GLU A 560 19.42 -3.74 22.75
C GLU A 560 19.38 -5.13 22.11
N SER A 561 18.55 -6.01 22.66
CA SER A 561 18.44 -7.41 22.23
C SER A 561 17.02 -7.94 22.38
N ILE A 562 16.68 -8.90 21.54
CA ILE A 562 15.47 -9.72 21.68
C ILE A 562 15.91 -11.04 22.31
N LYS A 563 15.30 -11.39 23.45
CA LYS A 563 15.57 -12.61 24.20
C LYS A 563 14.67 -13.75 23.76
#